data_AF-B8L7R6-F1
#
_entry.id   AF-B8L7R6-F1
#
_cell.length_a   1.000
_cell.length_b   1.000
_cell.length_c   1.000
_cell.angle_alpha   90.00
_cell.angle_beta   90.00
_cell.angle_gamma   90.00
#
_symmetry.space_group_name_H-M   'P 1'
#
loop_
_entity.id
_entity.type
_entity.pdbx_description
1 polymer ?
#
loop_
_entity_poly.entity_id
_entity_poly.type
_entity_poly.pdbx_seq_one_letter_code
_entity_poly.pdbx_strand_id
1 'polypeptide(L)'
;MMFGLLWMLAASVQAAERDAASVLAQARAASGGEQWQSIQQLQAEGEQSLGGLHGRWELNQDLRAGRYVEQAQLGDFIVAQGFDGQLSWRRDYGGEVGLLDGTVPRRTARTQSWLVMRAYWSSTYPAARFAPPRADTLDGRRYTVLATTPEGADPIELWFDTRTGLLGRVVIASPRTPTATTLEDYRSVGGLLLPHRIITDTLDGQGHADPRLRSDAQVRRYRVNSPVPDALYAPPKMAADSYIEDASGTTRVPFDLINNHVYIEAEVDGQPARFLVDTGAINLLTPTAAKRLGLTAAGRLSVHGAGDNASDLGLAQARHLRIGGAHLTHPVFHIIDLGQQINSMGVPHDGFIGYETFLRFVTTFDYGARVLSFTRPGHYQAPTNAVALPFEQDDRAPVLNGELDGIPLRLWLDTGSRNSLSLSSPFVRTHELLEKYHASEEAVLGWGLGGPGRARPARLGVLRMGDIQVNDLVGDLSSTDKGALALADYGAILGGGVLRRFSMGVDYNARRLYLVPNAESTQADAFDRSGLWLQAEDGALRVADVAPTSAGARAGLRRDDRIITISGEPITTRRLADWRALLRERPVGTRVGIRYLRDDRQVDTELVLADRVNERWPAN
;
A
#
# COMPACT_ATOMS: atom_id res chain seq x y z
N MET A 1 46.49 -41.78 10.92
CA MET A 1 45.56 -41.24 11.94
C MET A 1 44.65 -40.19 11.29
N MET A 2 43.95 -40.57 10.21
CA MET A 2 43.27 -39.65 9.30
C MET A 2 42.14 -40.37 8.56
N PHE A 3 41.14 -40.87 9.29
CA PHE A 3 39.94 -41.51 8.70
C PHE A 3 38.67 -41.39 9.59
N GLY A 4 38.65 -40.44 10.55
CA GLY A 4 37.60 -40.37 11.58
C GLY A 4 36.69 -39.14 11.57
N LEU A 5 36.91 -38.14 10.71
CA LEU A 5 36.13 -36.88 10.75
C LEU A 5 35.14 -36.67 9.59
N LEU A 6 35.11 -37.53 8.58
CA LEU A 6 34.18 -37.40 7.44
C LEU A 6 32.83 -38.11 7.63
N TRP A 7 32.64 -38.88 8.70
CA TRP A 7 31.37 -39.61 8.94
C TRP A 7 30.41 -38.92 9.91
N MET A 8 30.87 -37.94 10.71
CA MET A 8 29.99 -37.21 11.64
C MET A 8 29.30 -35.98 11.03
N LEU A 9 29.76 -35.50 9.86
CA LEU A 9 29.05 -34.48 9.06
C LEU A 9 28.03 -35.10 8.09
N ALA A 10 28.14 -36.39 7.75
CA ALA A 10 27.14 -37.12 6.96
C ALA A 10 25.97 -37.62 7.82
N ALA A 11 26.25 -38.06 9.06
CA ALA A 11 25.23 -38.59 9.97
C ALA A 11 24.30 -37.52 10.57
N SER A 12 24.77 -36.27 10.74
CA SER A 12 23.92 -35.15 11.20
C SER A 12 22.99 -34.62 10.11
N VAL A 13 23.36 -34.81 8.83
CA VAL A 13 22.48 -34.56 7.68
C VAL A 13 21.45 -35.71 7.55
N GLN A 14 21.88 -36.97 7.74
CA GLN A 14 20.99 -38.14 7.64
C GLN A 14 20.01 -38.32 8.82
N ALA A 15 20.28 -37.77 10.01
CA ALA A 15 19.33 -37.79 11.12
C ALA A 15 18.28 -36.65 11.04
N ALA A 16 18.59 -35.57 10.33
CA ALA A 16 17.65 -34.49 9.98
C ALA A 16 16.71 -34.90 8.83
N GLU A 17 17.11 -35.87 8.01
CA GLU A 17 16.30 -36.61 7.04
C GLU A 17 15.40 -37.70 7.69
N ARG A 18 14.75 -37.39 8.81
CA ARG A 18 13.38 -37.89 8.99
C ARG A 18 12.51 -37.05 8.06
N ASP A 19 12.64 -37.44 6.79
CA ASP A 19 12.67 -36.62 5.59
C ASP A 19 11.37 -35.83 5.38
N ALA A 20 11.50 -34.59 4.88
CA ALA A 20 10.36 -33.85 4.34
C ALA A 20 9.57 -34.73 3.35
N ALA A 21 10.26 -35.63 2.61
CA ALA A 21 9.61 -36.61 1.75
C ALA A 21 8.68 -37.57 2.51
N SER A 22 9.07 -38.03 3.70
CA SER A 22 8.23 -38.89 4.55
C SER A 22 7.00 -38.14 5.04
N VAL A 23 7.15 -36.89 5.46
CA VAL A 23 6.03 -36.04 5.90
C VAL A 23 5.06 -35.80 4.73
N LEU A 24 5.58 -35.45 3.55
CA LEU A 24 4.81 -35.22 2.35
C LEU A 24 4.11 -36.51 1.84
N ALA A 25 4.78 -37.66 1.92
CA ALA A 25 4.19 -38.96 1.58
C ALA A 25 3.05 -39.34 2.52
N GLN A 26 3.25 -39.15 3.84
CA GLN A 26 2.20 -39.37 4.83
C GLN A 26 1.01 -38.43 4.59
N ALA A 27 1.27 -37.15 4.33
CA ALA A 27 0.23 -36.17 4.06
C ALA A 27 -0.54 -36.45 2.77
N ARG A 28 0.16 -36.89 1.72
CA ARG A 28 -0.46 -37.35 0.47
C ARG A 28 -1.37 -38.54 0.74
N ALA A 29 -0.87 -39.57 1.43
CA ALA A 29 -1.65 -40.76 1.77
C ALA A 29 -2.89 -40.41 2.61
N ALA A 30 -2.75 -39.56 3.62
CA ALA A 30 -3.85 -39.12 4.48
C ALA A 30 -4.95 -38.34 3.74
N SER A 31 -4.60 -37.59 2.69
CA SER A 31 -5.54 -36.70 1.98
C SER A 31 -6.17 -37.29 0.71
N GLY A 32 -5.82 -38.51 0.31
CA GLY A 32 -6.37 -39.17 -0.90
C GLY A 32 -5.37 -40.02 -1.69
N GLY A 33 -4.09 -39.99 -1.33
CA GLY A 33 -3.04 -40.84 -1.88
C GLY A 33 -2.81 -40.61 -3.38
N GLU A 34 -2.81 -41.69 -4.15
CA GLU A 34 -2.60 -41.67 -5.61
C GLU A 34 -3.75 -41.02 -6.38
N GLN A 35 -4.93 -40.86 -5.78
CA GLN A 35 -6.05 -40.22 -6.45
C GLN A 35 -5.74 -38.78 -6.85
N TRP A 36 -4.88 -38.08 -6.08
CA TRP A 36 -4.39 -36.74 -6.41
C TRP A 36 -3.81 -36.64 -7.82
N GLN A 37 -3.19 -37.71 -8.36
CA GLN A 37 -2.63 -37.70 -9.71
C GLN A 37 -3.69 -37.57 -10.81
N SER A 38 -4.92 -38.00 -10.52
CA SER A 38 -6.04 -37.94 -11.47
C SER A 38 -6.82 -36.62 -11.38
N ILE A 39 -6.55 -35.78 -10.37
CA ILE A 39 -7.29 -34.53 -10.16
C ILE A 39 -6.66 -33.41 -10.98
N GLN A 40 -7.45 -32.85 -11.87
CA GLN A 40 -7.07 -31.75 -12.74
C GLN A 40 -7.75 -30.45 -12.32
N GLN A 41 -9.01 -30.54 -11.85
CA GLN A 41 -9.81 -29.39 -11.47
C GLN A 41 -10.48 -29.62 -10.13
N LEU A 42 -10.48 -28.59 -9.30
CA LEU A 42 -11.17 -28.55 -8.03
C LEU A 42 -12.02 -27.28 -7.94
N GLN A 43 -13.31 -27.46 -7.72
CA GLN A 43 -14.25 -26.37 -7.51
C GLN A 43 -14.83 -26.50 -6.10
N ALA A 44 -14.98 -25.37 -5.42
CA ALA A 44 -15.60 -25.27 -4.10
C ALA A 44 -16.64 -24.14 -4.12
N GLU A 45 -17.81 -24.38 -3.54
CA GLU A 45 -18.86 -23.37 -3.34
C GLU A 45 -19.32 -23.41 -1.88
N GLY A 46 -19.62 -22.25 -1.32
CA GLY A 46 -19.90 -22.11 0.09
C GLY A 46 -20.34 -20.71 0.50
N GLU A 47 -20.12 -20.40 1.76
CA GLU A 47 -20.34 -19.07 2.33
C GLU A 47 -19.03 -18.53 2.91
N GLN A 48 -18.82 -17.23 2.82
CA GLN A 48 -17.68 -16.55 3.42
C GLN A 48 -18.16 -15.41 4.30
N SER A 49 -17.42 -15.17 5.38
CA SER A 49 -17.51 -13.94 6.16
C SER A 49 -16.17 -13.21 6.17
N LEU A 50 -16.23 -11.88 6.12
CA LEU A 50 -15.07 -10.99 6.16
C LEU A 50 -15.53 -9.60 6.64
N GLY A 51 -14.88 -9.07 7.68
CA GLY A 51 -15.18 -7.72 8.19
C GLY A 51 -16.66 -7.49 8.50
N GLY A 52 -17.36 -8.49 9.07
CA GLY A 52 -18.80 -8.42 9.36
C GLY A 52 -19.73 -8.54 8.14
N LEU A 53 -19.19 -8.58 6.92
CA LEU A 53 -19.94 -8.93 5.72
C LEU A 53 -20.00 -10.45 5.57
N HIS A 54 -21.07 -10.94 4.95
CA HIS A 54 -21.29 -12.35 4.71
C HIS A 54 -21.96 -12.57 3.35
N GLY A 55 -21.73 -13.73 2.76
CA GLY A 55 -22.48 -14.17 1.60
C GLY A 55 -21.81 -15.31 0.86
N ARG A 56 -22.12 -15.45 -0.44
CA ARG A 56 -21.70 -16.60 -1.24
C ARG A 56 -20.22 -16.51 -1.58
N TRP A 57 -19.55 -17.65 -1.56
CA TRP A 57 -18.15 -17.79 -1.94
C TRP A 57 -17.95 -18.96 -2.91
N GLU A 58 -17.08 -18.76 -3.90
CA GLU A 58 -16.74 -19.74 -4.91
C GLU A 58 -15.24 -19.71 -5.18
N LEU A 59 -14.63 -20.90 -5.33
CA LEU A 59 -13.23 -21.09 -5.66
C LEU A 59 -13.12 -22.14 -6.77
N ASN A 60 -12.40 -21.79 -7.85
CA ASN A 60 -12.08 -22.71 -8.93
C ASN A 60 -10.56 -22.79 -9.10
N GLN A 61 -10.04 -24.02 -9.18
CA GLN A 61 -8.60 -24.30 -9.28
C GLN A 61 -8.34 -25.28 -10.43
N ASP A 62 -7.39 -24.92 -11.28
CA ASP A 62 -6.75 -25.82 -12.25
C ASP A 62 -5.41 -26.28 -11.67
N LEU A 63 -5.38 -27.53 -11.20
CA LEU A 63 -4.22 -28.11 -10.51
C LEU A 63 -3.08 -28.45 -11.50
N ARG A 64 -3.34 -28.46 -12.81
CA ARG A 64 -2.31 -28.75 -13.82
C ARG A 64 -1.56 -27.50 -14.25
N ALA A 65 -2.32 -26.45 -14.54
CA ALA A 65 -1.76 -25.18 -15.02
C ALA A 65 -1.52 -24.17 -13.90
N GLY A 66 -1.97 -24.46 -12.67
CA GLY A 66 -1.81 -23.56 -11.52
C GLY A 66 -2.69 -22.32 -11.57
N ARG A 67 -3.75 -22.36 -12.38
CA ARG A 67 -4.70 -21.26 -12.56
C ARG A 67 -5.76 -21.31 -11.46
N TYR A 68 -6.21 -20.16 -11.02
CA TYR A 68 -7.28 -20.09 -10.03
C TYR A 68 -8.12 -18.84 -10.18
N VAL A 69 -9.36 -18.93 -9.69
CA VAL A 69 -10.23 -17.79 -9.45
C VAL A 69 -10.97 -18.02 -8.15
N GLU A 70 -11.01 -17.00 -7.31
CA GLU A 70 -11.78 -16.93 -6.08
C GLU A 70 -12.71 -15.72 -6.17
N GLN A 71 -13.98 -15.91 -5.85
CA GLN A 71 -15.00 -14.86 -5.89
C GLN A 71 -15.90 -14.94 -4.67
N ALA A 72 -16.31 -13.78 -4.17
CA ALA A 72 -17.30 -13.67 -3.11
C ALA A 72 -18.33 -12.55 -3.38
N GLN A 73 -19.59 -12.85 -3.10
CA GLN A 73 -20.66 -11.88 -2.96
C GLN A 73 -20.82 -11.61 -1.46
N LEU A 74 -20.33 -10.47 -0.98
CA LEU A 74 -20.34 -10.07 0.43
C LEU A 74 -21.31 -8.92 0.61
N GLY A 75 -22.53 -9.22 1.07
CA GLY A 75 -23.65 -8.29 0.98
C GLY A 75 -23.89 -7.86 -0.47
N ASP A 76 -23.94 -6.55 -0.71
CA ASP A 76 -24.16 -5.98 -2.04
C ASP A 76 -22.89 -5.93 -2.92
N PHE A 77 -21.72 -6.26 -2.35
CA PHE A 77 -20.45 -6.14 -3.05
C PHE A 77 -19.99 -7.48 -3.62
N ILE A 78 -19.38 -7.43 -4.81
CA ILE A 78 -18.73 -8.61 -5.41
C ILE A 78 -17.24 -8.34 -5.54
N VAL A 79 -16.45 -9.16 -4.86
CA VAL A 79 -14.98 -9.15 -4.94
C VAL A 79 -14.51 -10.43 -5.61
N ALA A 80 -13.43 -10.34 -6.37
CA ALA A 80 -12.81 -11.51 -6.95
C ALA A 80 -11.31 -11.31 -7.16
N GLN A 81 -10.57 -12.40 -7.22
CA GLN A 81 -9.16 -12.41 -7.59
C GLN A 81 -8.85 -13.68 -8.37
N GLY A 82 -7.85 -13.62 -9.25
CA GLY A 82 -7.46 -14.78 -10.01
C GLY A 82 -6.10 -14.67 -10.67
N PHE A 83 -5.68 -15.80 -11.22
CA PHE A 83 -4.50 -15.95 -12.04
C PHE A 83 -4.85 -16.90 -13.19
N ASP A 84 -4.71 -16.41 -14.42
CA ASP A 84 -5.05 -17.15 -15.63
C ASP A 84 -3.90 -18.04 -16.15
N GLY A 85 -2.77 -18.07 -15.43
CA GLY A 85 -1.53 -18.74 -15.84
C GLY A 85 -0.45 -17.78 -16.35
N GLN A 86 -0.80 -16.53 -16.63
CA GLN A 86 0.13 -15.50 -17.12
C GLN A 86 0.02 -14.20 -16.33
N LEU A 87 -1.19 -13.77 -16.02
CA LEU A 87 -1.51 -12.49 -15.42
C LEU A 87 -2.40 -12.68 -14.19
N SER A 88 -2.01 -12.03 -13.10
CA SER A 88 -2.88 -11.89 -11.93
C SER A 88 -3.82 -10.72 -12.12
N TRP A 89 -5.02 -10.85 -11.57
CA TRP A 89 -6.02 -9.82 -11.63
C TRP A 89 -6.87 -9.81 -10.37
N ARG A 90 -7.50 -8.66 -10.13
CA ARG A 90 -8.38 -8.43 -8.98
C ARG A 90 -9.57 -7.61 -9.41
N ARG A 91 -10.72 -7.90 -8.80
CA ARG A 91 -11.95 -7.13 -8.87
C ARG A 91 -12.26 -6.54 -7.48
N ASP A 92 -12.37 -5.22 -7.43
CA ASP A 92 -12.67 -4.45 -6.22
C ASP A 92 -14.17 -4.34 -5.93
N TYR A 93 -14.51 -3.84 -4.73
CA TYR A 93 -15.88 -3.70 -4.25
C TYR A 93 -16.79 -2.87 -5.17
N GLY A 94 -16.23 -1.88 -5.89
CA GLY A 94 -16.94 -1.06 -6.88
C GLY A 94 -17.03 -1.70 -8.27
N GLY A 95 -16.39 -2.85 -8.48
CA GLY A 95 -16.34 -3.55 -9.76
C GLY A 95 -15.17 -3.15 -10.66
N GLU A 96 -14.23 -2.34 -10.15
CA GLU A 96 -12.97 -2.04 -10.81
C GLU A 96 -12.15 -3.32 -11.01
N VAL A 97 -11.56 -3.50 -12.19
CA VAL A 97 -10.73 -4.67 -12.51
C VAL A 97 -9.29 -4.23 -12.73
N GLY A 98 -8.43 -4.53 -11.76
CA GLY A 98 -7.00 -4.28 -11.83
C GLY A 98 -6.26 -5.47 -12.43
N LEU A 99 -5.43 -5.21 -13.45
CA LEU A 99 -4.48 -6.17 -14.00
C LEU A 99 -3.13 -6.01 -13.28
N LEU A 100 -2.65 -7.06 -12.62
CA LEU A 100 -1.52 -6.99 -11.71
C LEU A 100 -0.28 -7.63 -12.38
N ASP A 101 0.53 -6.78 -13.00
CA ASP A 101 1.69 -7.15 -13.81
C ASP A 101 3.04 -6.82 -13.15
N GLY A 102 3.01 -6.23 -11.95
CA GLY A 102 4.19 -5.85 -11.21
C GLY A 102 4.96 -7.02 -10.59
N THR A 103 6.18 -6.71 -10.17
CA THR A 103 7.11 -7.69 -9.58
C THR A 103 6.53 -8.43 -8.38
N VAL A 104 5.86 -7.72 -7.46
CA VAL A 104 5.27 -8.34 -6.26
C VAL A 104 4.06 -9.21 -6.62
N PRO A 105 3.05 -8.73 -7.38
CA PRO A 105 1.95 -9.59 -7.81
C PRO A 105 2.39 -10.86 -8.55
N ARG A 106 3.42 -10.78 -9.41
CA ARG A 106 3.96 -11.98 -10.10
C ARG A 106 4.56 -12.99 -9.13
N ARG A 107 5.24 -12.52 -8.08
CA ARG A 107 5.79 -13.37 -7.01
C ARG A 107 4.64 -14.05 -6.25
N THR A 108 3.64 -13.28 -5.83
CA THR A 108 2.43 -13.79 -5.17
C THR A 108 1.70 -14.82 -6.05
N ALA A 109 1.54 -14.54 -7.34
CA ALA A 109 0.91 -15.44 -8.30
C ALA A 109 1.66 -16.78 -8.40
N ARG A 110 3.00 -16.75 -8.43
CA ARG A 110 3.83 -17.96 -8.43
C ARG A 110 3.66 -18.75 -7.14
N THR A 111 3.65 -18.08 -5.98
CA THR A 111 3.38 -18.68 -4.67
C THR A 111 2.05 -19.42 -4.68
N GLN A 112 0.97 -18.74 -5.10
CA GLN A 112 -0.37 -19.32 -5.15
C GLN A 112 -0.48 -20.44 -6.19
N SER A 113 0.07 -20.24 -7.39
CA SER A 113 0.11 -21.26 -8.44
C SER A 113 0.82 -22.52 -7.97
N TRP A 114 1.93 -22.40 -7.23
CA TRP A 114 2.65 -23.55 -6.67
C TRP A 114 1.81 -24.33 -5.65
N LEU A 115 1.05 -23.63 -4.79
CA LEU A 115 0.10 -24.24 -3.86
C LEU A 115 -1.09 -24.89 -4.59
N VAL A 116 -1.67 -24.19 -5.57
CA VAL A 116 -2.79 -24.66 -6.42
C VAL A 116 -2.41 -25.89 -7.22
N MET A 117 -1.18 -25.96 -7.73
CA MET A 117 -0.67 -27.13 -8.46
C MET A 117 -0.29 -28.28 -7.57
N ARG A 118 -0.27 -28.05 -6.24
CA ARG A 118 0.17 -29.08 -5.31
C ARG A 118 1.60 -29.48 -5.67
N ALA A 119 2.45 -28.48 -5.95
CA ALA A 119 3.78 -28.71 -6.47
C ALA A 119 4.74 -29.30 -5.42
N TYR A 120 4.42 -29.20 -4.12
CA TYR A 120 5.18 -29.85 -3.04
C TYR A 120 5.14 -31.38 -3.06
N TRP A 121 4.30 -32.01 -3.89
CA TRP A 121 4.35 -33.45 -4.13
C TRP A 121 5.05 -33.82 -5.45
N SER A 122 5.45 -32.84 -6.26
CA SER A 122 5.99 -33.06 -7.61
C SER A 122 7.48 -33.38 -7.59
N SER A 123 7.92 -34.25 -8.51
CA SER A 123 9.34 -34.50 -8.76
C SER A 123 10.10 -33.26 -9.26
N THR A 124 9.38 -32.27 -9.82
CA THR A 124 9.97 -30.99 -10.26
C THR A 124 10.36 -30.10 -9.08
N TYR A 125 9.72 -30.29 -7.92
CA TYR A 125 10.07 -29.58 -6.69
C TYR A 125 10.25 -30.59 -5.53
N PRO A 126 11.39 -31.31 -5.52
CA PRO A 126 11.59 -32.44 -4.62
C PRO A 126 11.74 -32.00 -3.16
N ALA A 127 11.46 -32.92 -2.24
CA ALA A 127 11.54 -32.73 -0.79
C ALA A 127 12.90 -32.19 -0.29
N ALA A 128 14.00 -32.46 -1.00
CA ALA A 128 15.33 -31.95 -0.68
C ALA A 128 15.44 -30.40 -0.76
N ARG A 129 14.46 -29.71 -1.34
CA ARG A 129 14.40 -28.23 -1.37
C ARG A 129 13.78 -27.63 -0.10
N PHE A 130 13.22 -28.44 0.77
CA PHE A 130 12.66 -28.00 2.04
C PHE A 130 13.75 -27.92 3.10
N ALA A 131 13.61 -26.96 4.02
CA ALA A 131 14.40 -26.95 5.24
C ALA A 131 14.08 -28.20 6.09
N PRO A 132 14.99 -28.60 7.00
CA PRO A 132 14.73 -29.71 7.92
C PRO A 132 13.38 -29.57 8.63
N PRO A 133 12.55 -30.62 8.69
CA PRO A 133 11.26 -30.56 9.35
C PRO A 133 11.39 -30.13 10.82
N ARG A 134 10.56 -29.19 11.25
CA ARG A 134 10.52 -28.72 12.65
C ARG A 134 9.18 -29.08 13.30
N ALA A 135 9.19 -29.33 14.61
CA ALA A 135 7.97 -29.51 15.38
C ALA A 135 7.48 -28.16 15.91
N ASP A 136 6.17 -27.92 15.86
CA ASP A 136 5.56 -26.73 16.44
C ASP A 136 4.16 -27.05 17.01
N THR A 137 3.59 -26.12 17.77
CA THR A 137 2.25 -26.25 18.37
C THR A 137 1.43 -24.99 18.14
N LEU A 138 0.20 -25.16 17.66
CA LEU A 138 -0.78 -24.09 17.51
C LEU A 138 -2.12 -24.57 18.08
N ASP A 139 -2.74 -23.76 18.94
CA ASP A 139 -4.03 -24.06 19.60
C ASP A 139 -4.09 -25.46 20.24
N GLY A 140 -2.97 -25.88 20.86
CA GLY A 140 -2.84 -27.19 21.51
C GLY A 140 -2.68 -28.38 20.56
N ARG A 141 -2.67 -28.17 19.24
CA ARG A 141 -2.37 -29.20 18.23
C ARG A 141 -0.90 -29.15 17.85
N ARG A 142 -0.30 -30.33 17.69
CA ARG A 142 1.10 -30.47 17.26
C ARG A 142 1.19 -30.61 15.75
N TYR A 143 2.16 -29.92 15.17
CA TYR A 143 2.42 -29.90 13.74
C TYR A 143 3.86 -30.29 13.44
N THR A 144 4.07 -30.96 12.32
CA THR A 144 5.35 -30.99 11.62
C THR A 144 5.31 -29.90 10.54
N VAL A 145 6.22 -28.95 10.63
CA VAL A 145 6.29 -27.79 9.74
C VAL A 145 7.42 -27.97 8.74
N LEU A 146 7.08 -27.82 7.46
CA LEU A 146 8.02 -27.81 6.35
C LEU A 146 8.11 -26.40 5.77
N ALA A 147 9.29 -25.80 5.87
CA ALA A 147 9.56 -24.47 5.31
C ALA A 147 10.28 -24.59 3.96
N THR A 148 9.89 -23.75 3.00
CA THR A 148 10.49 -23.73 1.66
C THR A 148 10.32 -22.37 0.98
N THR A 149 11.09 -22.12 -0.07
CA THR A 149 10.93 -20.93 -0.91
C THR A 149 11.02 -21.37 -2.38
N PRO A 150 9.88 -21.53 -3.07
CA PRO A 150 9.89 -21.85 -4.49
C PRO A 150 10.56 -20.73 -5.29
N GLU A 151 11.15 -21.07 -6.43
CA GLU A 151 11.91 -20.11 -7.23
C GLU A 151 11.01 -18.98 -7.73
N GLY A 152 11.35 -17.75 -7.34
CA GLY A 152 10.57 -16.56 -7.67
C GLY A 152 9.19 -16.48 -6.96
N ALA A 153 8.99 -17.25 -5.89
CA ALA A 153 7.84 -17.19 -5.01
C ALA A 153 8.23 -16.64 -3.62
N ASP A 154 7.24 -16.34 -2.79
CA ASP A 154 7.45 -15.97 -1.39
C ASP A 154 7.85 -17.21 -0.55
N PRO A 155 8.48 -17.01 0.62
CA PRO A 155 8.70 -18.09 1.57
C PRO A 155 7.35 -18.65 2.08
N ILE A 156 7.27 -19.98 2.15
CA ILE A 156 6.06 -20.72 2.53
C ILE A 156 6.40 -21.68 3.67
N GLU A 157 5.51 -21.78 4.64
CA GLU A 157 5.49 -22.89 5.59
C GLU A 157 4.23 -23.73 5.43
N LEU A 158 4.39 -25.05 5.37
CA LEU A 158 3.32 -26.04 5.35
C LEU A 158 3.29 -26.78 6.68
N TRP A 159 2.17 -26.71 7.39
CA TRP A 159 2.01 -27.25 8.74
C TRP A 159 1.10 -28.48 8.70
N PHE A 160 1.69 -29.67 8.88
CA PHE A 160 0.98 -30.95 8.85
C PHE A 160 0.67 -31.43 10.26
N ASP A 161 -0.60 -31.70 10.57
CA ASP A 161 -1.04 -32.16 11.89
C ASP A 161 -0.45 -33.56 12.19
N THR A 162 0.25 -33.71 13.31
CA THR A 162 1.00 -34.95 13.59
C THR A 162 0.12 -36.17 13.87
N ARG A 163 -1.17 -35.96 14.17
CA ARG A 163 -2.12 -37.05 14.45
C ARG A 163 -2.78 -37.56 13.19
N THR A 164 -3.17 -36.65 12.31
CA THR A 164 -3.96 -36.96 11.11
C THR A 164 -3.11 -37.04 9.85
N GLY A 165 -1.93 -36.41 9.84
CA GLY A 165 -1.09 -36.21 8.65
C GLY A 165 -1.62 -35.15 7.68
N LEU A 166 -2.79 -34.56 7.94
CA LEU A 166 -3.41 -33.58 7.03
C LEU A 166 -2.73 -32.21 7.14
N LEU A 167 -2.70 -31.46 6.03
CA LEU A 167 -2.25 -30.07 6.02
C LEU A 167 -3.24 -29.22 6.81
N GLY A 168 -2.85 -28.75 7.99
CA GLY A 168 -3.72 -27.95 8.84
C GLY A 168 -3.52 -26.45 8.69
N ARG A 169 -2.35 -26.00 8.24
CA ARG A 169 -2.06 -24.58 8.07
C ARG A 169 -1.01 -24.32 6.98
N VAL A 170 -1.14 -23.20 6.29
CA VAL A 170 -0.16 -22.65 5.34
C VAL A 170 0.17 -21.23 5.77
N VAL A 171 1.45 -20.89 5.85
CA VAL A 171 1.90 -19.51 6.12
C VAL A 171 2.67 -19.02 4.89
N ILE A 172 2.31 -17.85 4.37
CA ILE A 172 3.02 -17.18 3.28
C ILE A 172 3.64 -15.91 3.86
N ALA A 173 4.97 -15.86 3.91
CA ALA A 173 5.71 -14.72 4.45
C ALA A 173 5.96 -13.66 3.38
N SER A 174 4.87 -13.13 2.81
CA SER A 174 4.95 -12.00 1.88
C SER A 174 5.43 -10.74 2.61
N PRO A 175 6.36 -9.94 2.05
CA PRO A 175 6.80 -8.69 2.66
C PRO A 175 5.69 -7.64 2.82
N ARG A 176 4.63 -7.70 2.01
CA ARG A 176 3.53 -6.72 1.99
C ARG A 176 2.36 -7.12 2.89
N THR A 177 1.88 -8.35 2.74
CA THR A 177 0.72 -8.87 3.47
C THR A 177 0.97 -10.34 3.78
N PRO A 178 1.72 -10.66 4.85
CA PRO A 178 1.89 -12.05 5.24
C PRO A 178 0.53 -12.63 5.62
N THR A 179 0.30 -13.88 5.24
CA THR A 179 -0.97 -14.56 5.49
C THR A 179 -0.77 -15.90 6.15
N ALA A 180 -1.75 -16.30 6.95
CA ALA A 180 -1.87 -17.68 7.41
C ALA A 180 -3.25 -18.22 7.08
N THR A 181 -3.28 -19.33 6.35
CA THR A 181 -4.50 -20.05 6.02
C THR A 181 -4.59 -21.33 6.85
N THR A 182 -5.57 -21.43 7.72
CA THR A 182 -5.91 -22.62 8.50
C THR A 182 -6.98 -23.43 7.77
N LEU A 183 -6.78 -24.75 7.68
CA LEU A 183 -7.63 -25.70 6.99
C LEU A 183 -8.23 -26.67 8.00
N GLU A 184 -9.55 -26.67 8.12
CA GLU A 184 -10.28 -27.45 9.14
C GLU A 184 -11.45 -28.23 8.55
N ASP A 185 -12.08 -29.06 9.38
CA ASP A 185 -13.29 -29.83 9.06
C ASP A 185 -13.15 -30.66 7.78
N TYR A 186 -12.11 -31.49 7.76
CA TYR A 186 -11.84 -32.36 6.62
C TYR A 186 -12.94 -33.42 6.44
N ARG A 187 -13.49 -33.53 5.24
CA ARG A 187 -14.51 -34.53 4.87
C ARG A 187 -14.16 -35.22 3.57
N SER A 188 -14.68 -36.43 3.41
CA SER A 188 -14.48 -37.24 2.21
C SER A 188 -15.31 -36.70 1.04
N VAL A 189 -14.64 -36.42 -0.09
CA VAL A 189 -15.23 -35.98 -1.35
C VAL A 189 -14.51 -36.67 -2.48
N GLY A 190 -15.21 -37.55 -3.21
CA GLY A 190 -14.64 -38.22 -4.39
C GLY A 190 -13.36 -39.00 -4.08
N GLY A 191 -13.22 -39.51 -2.85
CA GLY A 191 -12.05 -40.26 -2.36
C GLY A 191 -10.88 -39.40 -1.86
N LEU A 192 -11.03 -38.07 -1.87
CA LEU A 192 -10.11 -37.12 -1.25
C LEU A 192 -10.64 -36.69 0.12
N LEU A 193 -9.74 -36.35 1.07
CA LEU A 193 -10.12 -35.55 2.24
C LEU A 193 -9.86 -34.08 1.96
N LEU A 194 -10.92 -33.27 1.96
CA LEU A 194 -10.88 -31.83 1.67
C LEU A 194 -11.42 -31.00 2.85
N PRO A 195 -10.82 -29.83 3.14
CA PRO A 195 -11.23 -28.99 4.27
C PRO A 195 -12.57 -28.31 4.00
N HIS A 196 -13.55 -28.44 4.88
CA HIS A 196 -14.83 -27.74 4.75
C HIS A 196 -14.87 -26.39 5.46
N ARG A 197 -13.77 -26.01 6.11
CA ARG A 197 -13.58 -24.66 6.65
C ARG A 197 -12.18 -24.17 6.33
N ILE A 198 -12.10 -23.00 5.69
CA ILE A 198 -10.87 -22.34 5.27
C ILE A 198 -10.85 -20.96 5.90
N ILE A 199 -9.86 -20.72 6.77
CA ILE A 199 -9.72 -19.48 7.50
C ILE A 199 -8.43 -18.82 7.07
N THR A 200 -8.49 -17.61 6.53
CA THR A 200 -7.31 -16.84 6.15
C THR A 200 -7.21 -15.61 7.03
N ASP A 201 -6.12 -15.52 7.79
CA ASP A 201 -5.74 -14.37 8.58
C ASP A 201 -4.65 -13.57 7.84
N THR A 202 -4.82 -12.25 7.77
CA THR A 202 -3.73 -11.34 7.40
C THR A 202 -2.94 -11.01 8.65
N LEU A 203 -1.62 -11.17 8.58
CA LEU A 203 -0.70 -11.01 9.69
C LEU A 203 0.03 -9.66 9.62
N ASP A 204 0.40 -9.12 10.77
CA ASP A 204 1.37 -8.04 10.87
C ASP A 204 2.82 -8.56 10.81
N GLY A 205 3.81 -7.66 10.86
CA GLY A 205 5.23 -8.01 10.86
C GLY A 205 5.70 -8.82 12.09
N GLN A 206 4.85 -8.95 13.12
CA GLN A 206 5.09 -9.79 14.30
C GLN A 206 4.31 -11.11 14.25
N GLY A 207 3.54 -11.35 13.19
CA GLY A 207 2.72 -12.54 13.02
C GLY A 207 1.35 -12.48 13.70
N HIS A 208 0.92 -11.32 14.22
CA HIS A 208 -0.41 -11.16 14.81
C HIS A 208 -1.48 -10.96 13.74
N ALA A 209 -2.62 -11.61 13.89
CA ALA A 209 -3.76 -11.45 13.01
C ALA A 209 -4.63 -10.26 13.40
N ASP A 210 -5.13 -9.49 12.43
CA ASP A 210 -6.23 -8.56 12.63
C ASP A 210 -7.58 -9.26 12.39
N PRO A 211 -8.44 -9.43 13.41
CA PRO A 211 -9.74 -10.09 13.26
C PRO A 211 -10.65 -9.44 12.22
N ARG A 212 -10.47 -8.15 11.90
CA ARG A 212 -11.25 -7.44 10.88
C ARG A 212 -10.88 -7.84 9.45
N LEU A 213 -9.68 -8.39 9.27
CA LEU A 213 -9.16 -8.90 8.00
C LEU A 213 -9.25 -10.43 7.89
N ARG A 214 -9.80 -11.09 8.92
CA ARG A 214 -10.02 -12.54 8.90
C ARG A 214 -11.14 -12.89 7.93
N SER A 215 -10.79 -13.71 6.96
CA SER A 215 -11.74 -14.40 6.08
C SER A 215 -12.05 -15.78 6.66
N ASP A 216 -13.32 -16.12 6.84
CA ASP A 216 -13.78 -17.47 7.22
C ASP A 216 -14.74 -17.99 6.16
N ALA A 217 -14.28 -18.95 5.36
CA ALA A 217 -15.05 -19.62 4.32
C ALA A 217 -15.50 -21.02 4.77
N GLN A 218 -16.80 -21.26 4.73
CA GLN A 218 -17.46 -22.53 5.01
C GLN A 218 -17.83 -23.19 3.68
N VAL A 219 -17.10 -24.23 3.30
CA VAL A 219 -17.34 -24.94 2.05
C VAL A 219 -18.54 -25.85 2.22
N ARG A 220 -19.55 -25.68 1.35
CA ARG A 220 -20.76 -26.50 1.35
C ARG A 220 -20.66 -27.66 0.38
N ARG A 221 -19.98 -27.45 -0.74
CA ARG A 221 -19.86 -28.45 -1.79
C ARG A 221 -18.54 -28.32 -2.52
N TYR A 222 -17.99 -29.48 -2.84
CA TYR A 222 -16.89 -29.63 -3.78
C TYR A 222 -17.36 -30.29 -5.07
N ARG A 223 -16.73 -29.92 -6.18
CA ARG A 223 -16.79 -30.68 -7.44
C ARG A 223 -15.36 -30.96 -7.90
N VAL A 224 -15.11 -32.22 -8.23
CA VAL A 224 -13.79 -32.72 -8.61
C VAL A 224 -13.84 -33.11 -10.08
N ASN A 225 -12.82 -32.69 -10.85
CA ASN A 225 -12.71 -32.95 -12.29
C ASN A 225 -13.94 -32.56 -13.11
N SER A 226 -14.67 -31.55 -12.65
CA SER A 226 -15.76 -30.93 -13.40
C SER A 226 -15.19 -29.81 -14.28
N PRO A 227 -15.43 -29.83 -15.61
CA PRO A 227 -14.91 -28.82 -16.51
C PRO A 227 -15.21 -27.39 -16.06
N VAL A 228 -14.15 -26.59 -15.86
CA VAL A 228 -14.20 -25.12 -15.73
C VAL A 228 -13.82 -24.51 -17.08
N PRO A 229 -14.68 -23.69 -17.71
CA PRO A 229 -14.30 -22.94 -18.90
C PRO A 229 -13.10 -22.03 -18.66
N ASP A 230 -12.15 -22.00 -19.60
CA ASP A 230 -10.94 -21.17 -19.49
C ASP A 230 -11.23 -19.68 -19.21
N ALA A 231 -12.34 -19.18 -19.77
CA ALA A 231 -12.80 -17.81 -19.59
C ALA A 231 -13.10 -17.43 -18.13
N LEU A 232 -13.32 -18.40 -17.21
CA LEU A 232 -13.52 -18.11 -15.79
C LEU A 232 -12.22 -17.75 -15.06
N TYR A 233 -11.06 -18.18 -15.56
CA TYR A 233 -9.77 -17.80 -14.99
C TYR A 233 -9.27 -16.45 -15.49
N ALA A 234 -9.78 -15.99 -16.64
CA ALA A 234 -9.42 -14.72 -17.24
C ALA A 234 -9.99 -13.54 -16.45
N PRO A 235 -9.35 -12.35 -16.50
CA PRO A 235 -9.89 -11.15 -15.88
C PRO A 235 -11.28 -10.83 -16.43
N PRO A 236 -12.28 -10.53 -15.57
CA PRO A 236 -13.59 -10.11 -16.04
C PRO A 236 -13.49 -8.76 -16.74
N LYS A 237 -14.42 -8.50 -17.67
CA LYS A 237 -14.51 -7.18 -18.30
C LYS A 237 -14.97 -6.15 -17.26
N MET A 238 -14.21 -5.06 -17.12
CA MET A 238 -14.62 -3.93 -16.30
C MET A 238 -15.89 -3.27 -16.88
N ALA A 239 -16.85 -2.92 -16.01
CA ALA A 239 -18.09 -2.29 -16.42
C ALA A 239 -17.85 -0.89 -17.03
N ALA A 240 -18.63 -0.54 -18.05
CA ALA A 240 -18.64 0.80 -18.65
C ALA A 240 -19.54 1.75 -17.85
N ASP A 241 -19.18 1.97 -16.59
CA ASP A 241 -19.92 2.74 -15.58
C ASP A 241 -19.45 4.21 -15.46
N SER A 242 -18.61 4.66 -16.38
CA SER A 242 -18.03 6.00 -16.39
C SER A 242 -18.11 6.65 -17.77
N TYR A 243 -18.27 7.97 -17.79
CA TYR A 243 -18.32 8.76 -19.02
C TYR A 243 -17.87 10.21 -18.79
N ILE A 244 -17.64 10.93 -19.89
CA ILE A 244 -17.39 12.37 -19.90
C ILE A 244 -18.49 13.03 -20.75
N GLU A 245 -19.13 14.07 -20.23
CA GLU A 245 -20.23 14.80 -20.88
C GLU A 245 -19.78 15.45 -22.21
N ASP A 246 -18.57 16.02 -22.22
CA ASP A 246 -18.01 16.68 -23.39
C ASP A 246 -17.65 15.67 -24.49
N ALA A 247 -18.10 15.93 -25.71
CA ALA A 247 -17.90 15.07 -26.87
C ALA A 247 -16.42 14.87 -27.23
N SER A 248 -15.54 15.82 -26.90
CA SER A 248 -14.08 15.67 -27.04
C SER A 248 -13.54 14.49 -26.22
N GLY A 249 -14.27 14.08 -25.18
CA GLY A 249 -13.85 13.05 -24.25
C GLY A 249 -12.90 13.56 -23.17
N THR A 250 -12.80 14.88 -22.95
CA THR A 250 -11.99 15.48 -21.90
C THR A 250 -12.81 16.46 -21.07
N THR A 251 -12.61 16.45 -19.76
CA THR A 251 -13.07 17.52 -18.86
C THR A 251 -11.90 18.11 -18.08
N ARG A 252 -12.06 19.34 -17.61
CA ARG A 252 -11.03 20.10 -16.89
C ARG A 252 -11.63 20.72 -15.65
N VAL A 253 -10.93 20.61 -14.53
CA VAL A 253 -11.33 21.12 -13.22
C VAL A 253 -10.16 21.89 -12.61
N PRO A 254 -10.36 23.14 -12.14
CA PRO A 254 -9.31 23.84 -11.41
C PRO A 254 -9.04 23.15 -10.07
N PHE A 255 -7.82 23.26 -9.56
CA PHE A 255 -7.48 22.73 -8.24
C PHE A 255 -6.72 23.72 -7.36
N ASP A 256 -6.87 23.53 -6.05
CA ASP A 256 -6.05 24.21 -5.05
C ASP A 256 -4.80 23.36 -4.75
N LEU A 257 -3.61 23.92 -5.01
CA LEU A 257 -2.34 23.34 -4.58
C LEU A 257 -1.95 23.89 -3.21
N ILE A 258 -2.04 23.05 -2.17
CA ILE A 258 -1.75 23.45 -0.79
C ILE A 258 -0.77 22.44 -0.18
N ASN A 259 0.43 22.90 0.20
CA ASN A 259 1.48 22.05 0.79
C ASN A 259 1.77 20.79 -0.07
N ASN A 260 1.84 20.98 -1.40
CA ASN A 260 2.02 19.95 -2.43
C ASN A 260 0.83 18.99 -2.66
N HIS A 261 -0.27 19.14 -1.92
CA HIS A 261 -1.49 18.37 -2.16
C HIS A 261 -2.43 19.08 -3.12
N VAL A 262 -3.10 18.29 -3.96
CA VAL A 262 -4.09 18.75 -4.93
C VAL A 262 -5.48 18.55 -4.35
N TYR A 263 -6.24 19.64 -4.21
CA TYR A 263 -7.63 19.60 -3.76
C TYR A 263 -8.57 20.06 -4.85
N ILE A 264 -9.68 19.34 -5.03
CA ILE A 264 -10.72 19.64 -6.00
C ILE A 264 -12.11 19.66 -5.36
N GLU A 265 -13.03 20.36 -6.00
CA GLU A 265 -14.45 20.29 -5.72
C GLU A 265 -15.11 19.24 -6.64
N ALA A 266 -16.03 18.48 -6.09
CA ALA A 266 -16.79 17.43 -6.78
C ALA A 266 -18.22 17.36 -6.22
N GLU A 267 -19.06 16.51 -6.81
CA GLU A 267 -20.38 16.19 -6.29
C GLU A 267 -20.54 14.69 -6.09
N VAL A 268 -21.08 14.31 -4.92
CA VAL A 268 -21.54 12.95 -4.64
C VAL A 268 -23.05 13.01 -4.46
N ASP A 269 -23.78 12.25 -5.27
CA ASP A 269 -25.25 12.21 -5.27
C ASP A 269 -25.91 13.60 -5.39
N GLY A 270 -25.28 14.49 -6.14
CA GLY A 270 -25.75 15.87 -6.38
C GLY A 270 -25.43 16.85 -5.25
N GLN A 271 -24.69 16.43 -4.23
CA GLN A 271 -24.26 17.30 -3.13
C GLN A 271 -22.76 17.61 -3.24
N PRO A 272 -22.33 18.85 -2.95
CA PRO A 272 -20.93 19.24 -3.04
C PRO A 272 -20.06 18.53 -1.99
N ALA A 273 -18.85 18.18 -2.40
CA ALA A 273 -17.82 17.62 -1.54
C ALA A 273 -16.42 18.00 -2.05
N ARG A 274 -15.51 18.26 -1.11
CA ARG A 274 -14.13 18.61 -1.41
C ARG A 274 -13.22 17.42 -1.19
N PHE A 275 -12.35 17.12 -2.14
CA PHE A 275 -11.47 15.95 -2.07
C PHE A 275 -10.01 16.32 -2.25
N LEU A 276 -9.13 15.58 -1.56
CA LEU A 276 -7.72 15.48 -1.92
C LEU A 276 -7.58 14.40 -3.02
N VAL A 277 -6.76 14.67 -4.03
CA VAL A 277 -6.56 13.77 -5.18
C VAL A 277 -5.29 12.94 -4.96
N ASP A 278 -5.44 11.63 -4.77
CA ASP A 278 -4.39 10.76 -4.22
C ASP A 278 -4.24 9.45 -5.01
N THR A 279 -3.21 9.36 -5.86
CA THR A 279 -2.88 8.13 -6.60
C THR A 279 -2.44 6.96 -5.72
N GLY A 280 -2.05 7.21 -4.47
CA GLY A 280 -1.69 6.22 -3.47
C GLY A 280 -2.87 5.73 -2.62
N ALA A 281 -4.07 6.30 -2.79
CA ALA A 281 -5.25 5.97 -2.00
C ALA A 281 -6.38 5.34 -2.81
N ILE A 282 -7.43 5.00 -2.08
CA ILE A 282 -8.74 4.60 -2.58
C ILE A 282 -9.71 5.78 -2.56
N ASN A 283 -10.78 5.70 -3.34
CA ASN A 283 -11.95 6.56 -3.14
C ASN A 283 -12.45 6.39 -1.71
N LEU A 284 -12.40 7.47 -0.92
CA LEU A 284 -12.78 7.44 0.48
C LEU A 284 -13.55 8.68 0.90
N LEU A 285 -14.40 8.51 1.91
CA LEU A 285 -15.10 9.59 2.61
C LEU A 285 -14.85 9.49 4.12
N THR A 286 -14.80 10.63 4.77
CA THR A 286 -14.85 10.68 6.24
C THR A 286 -16.24 10.26 6.74
N PRO A 287 -16.37 9.74 7.97
CA PRO A 287 -17.68 9.41 8.54
C PRO A 287 -18.65 10.60 8.57
N THR A 288 -18.14 11.80 8.84
CA THR A 288 -18.92 13.05 8.83
C THR A 288 -19.44 13.38 7.44
N ALA A 289 -18.60 13.25 6.41
CA ALA A 289 -19.01 13.47 5.03
C ALA A 289 -20.03 12.43 4.57
N ALA A 290 -19.80 11.14 4.83
CA ALA A 290 -20.73 10.07 4.47
C ALA A 290 -22.12 10.30 5.09
N LYS A 291 -22.18 10.66 6.39
CA LYS A 291 -23.42 11.00 7.07
C LYS A 291 -24.11 12.22 6.45
N ARG A 292 -23.37 13.28 6.15
CA ARG A 292 -23.90 14.50 5.49
C ARG A 292 -24.51 14.19 4.12
N LEU A 293 -23.84 13.32 3.36
CA LEU A 293 -24.26 12.87 2.03
C LEU A 293 -25.39 11.83 2.06
N GLY A 294 -25.79 11.35 3.24
CA GLY A 294 -26.85 10.34 3.40
C GLY A 294 -26.42 8.91 3.04
N LEU A 295 -25.11 8.64 3.03
CA LEU A 295 -24.55 7.33 2.72
C LEU A 295 -24.44 6.47 3.98
N THR A 296 -24.86 5.21 3.87
CA THR A 296 -24.77 4.23 4.97
C THR A 296 -23.59 3.32 4.73
N ALA A 297 -22.71 3.21 5.74
CA ALA A 297 -21.59 2.28 5.71
C ALA A 297 -22.02 0.86 6.08
N ALA A 298 -21.48 -0.13 5.37
CA ALA A 298 -21.62 -1.55 5.62
C ALA A 298 -20.24 -2.18 5.85
N GLY A 299 -20.20 -3.23 6.68
CA GLY A 299 -18.97 -3.90 7.06
C GLY A 299 -18.07 -3.08 8.00
N ARG A 300 -17.06 -3.77 8.53
CA ARG A 300 -16.02 -3.25 9.41
C ARG A 300 -14.73 -4.02 9.13
N LEU A 301 -14.01 -3.54 8.13
CA LEU A 301 -12.71 -4.01 7.69
C LEU A 301 -11.60 -3.20 8.40
N SER A 302 -10.35 -3.53 8.12
CA SER A 302 -9.20 -2.72 8.51
C SER A 302 -8.44 -2.20 7.30
N VAL A 303 -7.77 -1.07 7.47
CA VAL A 303 -6.87 -0.48 6.48
C VAL A 303 -5.64 0.09 7.18
N HIS A 304 -4.49 0.02 6.50
CA HIS A 304 -3.23 0.61 6.94
C HIS A 304 -2.81 1.71 5.97
N GLY A 305 -2.06 2.69 6.46
CA GLY A 305 -1.44 3.74 5.65
C GLY A 305 -0.02 4.04 6.12
N ALA A 306 0.48 5.25 5.84
CA ALA A 306 1.71 5.73 6.48
C ALA A 306 1.50 5.94 7.99
N GLY A 307 2.49 5.55 8.80
CA GLY A 307 2.40 5.48 10.27
C GLY A 307 2.17 4.05 10.79
N ASP A 308 2.04 3.91 12.10
CA ASP A 308 2.15 2.60 12.78
C ASP A 308 0.80 1.93 13.09
N ASN A 309 -0.31 2.66 12.95
CA ASN A 309 -1.63 2.20 13.36
C ASN A 309 -2.55 1.84 12.18
N ALA A 310 -3.50 0.94 12.45
CA ALA A 310 -4.57 0.57 11.53
C ALA A 310 -5.87 1.32 11.87
N SER A 311 -6.70 1.59 10.87
CA SER A 311 -8.02 2.22 11.05
C SER A 311 -9.16 1.28 10.70
N ASP A 312 -10.33 1.48 11.32
CA ASP A 312 -11.58 0.83 10.89
C ASP A 312 -11.98 1.37 9.50
N LEU A 313 -12.53 0.49 8.67
CA LEU A 313 -13.01 0.78 7.33
C LEU A 313 -14.42 0.24 7.14
N GLY A 314 -15.35 1.11 6.72
CA GLY A 314 -16.65 0.72 6.19
C GLY A 314 -16.72 0.89 4.67
N LEU A 315 -17.76 0.33 4.04
CA LEU A 315 -18.03 0.48 2.61
C LEU A 315 -19.38 1.14 2.40
N ALA A 316 -19.47 2.15 1.53
CA ALA A 316 -20.73 2.77 1.17
C ALA A 316 -20.82 2.95 -0.35
N GLN A 317 -21.97 2.59 -0.92
CA GLN A 317 -22.24 2.80 -2.34
C GLN A 317 -23.00 4.12 -2.53
N ALA A 318 -22.44 5.03 -3.32
CA ALA A 318 -23.15 6.20 -3.79
C ALA A 318 -23.84 5.90 -5.13
N ARG A 319 -24.79 6.72 -5.56
CA ARG A 319 -25.40 6.60 -6.90
C ARG A 319 -24.52 7.23 -7.97
N HIS A 320 -23.86 8.34 -7.65
CA HIS A 320 -23.11 9.12 -8.61
C HIS A 320 -21.96 9.90 -7.99
N LEU A 321 -20.79 9.88 -8.63
CA LEU A 321 -19.69 10.82 -8.39
C LEU A 321 -19.48 11.66 -9.66
N ARG A 322 -19.49 12.98 -9.53
CA ARG A 322 -19.23 13.94 -10.61
C ARG A 322 -18.03 14.81 -10.29
N ILE A 323 -17.06 14.88 -11.21
CA ILE A 323 -15.89 15.75 -11.11
C ILE A 323 -15.81 16.56 -12.40
N GLY A 324 -16.21 17.84 -12.36
CA GLY A 324 -16.43 18.59 -13.59
C GLY A 324 -17.48 17.90 -14.46
N GLY A 325 -17.12 17.59 -15.71
CA GLY A 325 -17.96 16.80 -16.63
C GLY A 325 -17.60 15.31 -16.68
N ALA A 326 -16.83 14.78 -15.73
CA ALA A 326 -16.51 13.35 -15.62
C ALA A 326 -17.42 12.70 -14.57
N HIS A 327 -17.95 11.51 -14.91
CA HIS A 327 -19.01 10.84 -14.17
C HIS A 327 -18.63 9.40 -13.90
N LEU A 328 -18.84 8.96 -12.65
CA LEU A 328 -18.84 7.55 -12.25
C LEU A 328 -20.23 7.21 -11.69
N THR A 329 -20.80 6.12 -12.18
CA THR A 329 -22.09 5.59 -11.71
C THR A 329 -21.88 4.47 -10.71
N HIS A 330 -22.67 4.48 -9.64
CA HIS A 330 -22.59 3.51 -8.54
C HIS A 330 -21.21 3.32 -7.88
N PRO A 331 -20.39 4.38 -7.69
CA PRO A 331 -19.06 4.23 -7.11
C PRO A 331 -19.16 3.79 -5.64
N VAL A 332 -18.20 2.96 -5.23
CA VAL A 332 -18.03 2.59 -3.82
C VAL A 332 -17.00 3.51 -3.19
N PHE A 333 -17.35 4.06 -2.03
CA PHE A 333 -16.45 4.81 -1.16
C PHE A 333 -16.12 4.00 0.08
N HIS A 334 -14.86 4.05 0.47
CA HIS A 334 -14.41 3.52 1.76
C HIS A 334 -14.62 4.59 2.84
N ILE A 335 -15.28 4.24 3.93
CA ILE A 335 -15.59 5.16 5.02
C ILE A 335 -14.54 4.98 6.11
N ILE A 336 -13.65 5.97 6.24
CA ILE A 336 -12.46 5.90 7.09
C ILE A 336 -12.35 7.19 7.90
N ASP A 337 -12.15 7.05 9.22
CA ASP A 337 -11.80 8.19 10.07
C ASP A 337 -10.33 8.57 9.86
N LEU A 338 -10.10 9.75 9.29
CA LEU A 338 -8.77 10.31 9.05
C LEU A 338 -8.16 10.94 10.32
N GLY A 339 -8.93 11.11 11.40
CA GLY A 339 -8.47 11.59 12.70
C GLY A 339 -7.55 12.82 12.63
N GLN A 340 -6.38 12.71 13.26
CA GLN A 340 -5.37 13.80 13.31
C GLN A 340 -4.68 14.08 11.97
N GLN A 341 -4.90 13.26 10.94
CA GLN A 341 -4.35 13.52 9.61
C GLN A 341 -4.97 14.80 9.02
N ILE A 342 -6.28 15.03 9.20
CA ILE A 342 -6.96 16.26 8.75
C ILE A 342 -6.32 17.50 9.40
N ASN A 343 -6.09 17.46 10.71
CA ASN A 343 -5.44 18.55 11.45
C ASN A 343 -3.98 18.76 11.00
N SER A 344 -3.29 17.69 10.62
CA SER A 344 -1.92 17.75 10.09
C SER A 344 -1.85 18.32 8.68
N MET A 345 -2.87 18.09 7.86
CA MET A 345 -3.02 18.71 6.54
C MET A 345 -3.43 20.18 6.67
N GLY A 346 -4.28 20.51 7.64
CA GLY A 346 -4.73 21.88 7.90
C GLY A 346 -5.69 22.42 6.84
N VAL A 347 -6.30 21.53 6.06
CA VAL A 347 -7.30 21.84 5.03
C VAL A 347 -8.51 20.94 5.28
N PRO A 348 -9.69 21.49 5.60
CA PRO A 348 -10.92 20.69 5.67
C PRO A 348 -11.26 20.09 4.32
N HIS A 349 -11.55 18.79 4.29
CA HIS A 349 -11.99 18.06 3.10
C HIS A 349 -12.83 16.84 3.52
N ASP A 350 -13.64 16.34 2.59
CA ASP A 350 -14.61 15.28 2.82
C ASP A 350 -14.03 13.87 2.63
N GLY A 351 -12.88 13.75 1.97
CA GLY A 351 -12.18 12.49 1.74
C GLY A 351 -11.20 12.57 0.59
N PHE A 352 -10.88 11.44 -0.04
CA PHE A 352 -9.93 11.33 -1.16
C PHE A 352 -10.60 10.77 -2.43
N ILE A 353 -10.12 11.24 -3.58
CA ILE A 353 -10.33 10.58 -4.88
C ILE A 353 -9.08 9.76 -5.18
N GLY A 354 -9.27 8.46 -5.36
CA GLY A 354 -8.20 7.49 -5.47
C GLY A 354 -8.24 6.63 -6.73
N TYR A 355 -7.52 5.51 -6.64
CA TYR A 355 -7.27 4.55 -7.71
C TYR A 355 -8.51 4.18 -8.53
N GLU A 356 -9.66 3.94 -7.89
CA GLU A 356 -10.88 3.50 -8.56
C GLU A 356 -11.37 4.51 -9.61
N THR A 357 -11.16 5.80 -9.35
CA THR A 357 -11.48 6.87 -10.31
C THR A 357 -10.43 6.95 -11.42
N PHE A 358 -9.15 6.88 -11.08
CA PHE A 358 -8.07 7.01 -12.06
C PHE A 358 -7.96 5.81 -13.00
N LEU A 359 -8.46 4.64 -12.60
CA LEU A 359 -8.51 3.49 -13.50
C LEU A 359 -9.43 3.72 -14.71
N ARG A 360 -10.36 4.68 -14.63
CA ARG A 360 -11.37 4.93 -15.67
C ARG A 360 -10.95 5.98 -16.70
N PHE A 361 -9.96 6.80 -16.38
CA PHE A 361 -9.56 7.95 -17.19
C PHE A 361 -8.05 8.08 -17.23
N VAL A 362 -7.53 8.68 -18.30
CA VAL A 362 -6.20 9.26 -18.27
C VAL A 362 -6.29 10.58 -17.50
N THR A 363 -5.58 10.65 -16.37
CA THR A 363 -5.62 11.80 -15.47
C THR A 363 -4.38 12.65 -15.66
N THR A 364 -4.56 13.93 -16.02
CA THR A 364 -3.46 14.88 -16.19
C THR A 364 -3.49 15.96 -15.12
N PHE A 365 -2.40 16.07 -14.38
CA PHE A 365 -2.13 17.12 -13.40
C PHE A 365 -1.25 18.18 -14.05
N ASP A 366 -1.84 19.30 -14.47
CA ASP A 366 -1.07 20.47 -14.89
C ASP A 366 -0.83 21.35 -13.66
N TYR A 367 0.29 21.13 -12.97
CA TYR A 367 0.64 21.88 -11.76
C TYR A 367 0.93 23.37 -12.04
N GLY A 368 1.48 23.69 -13.21
CA GLY A 368 1.73 25.07 -13.60
C GLY A 368 0.44 25.85 -13.83
N ALA A 369 -0.52 25.23 -14.53
CA ALA A 369 -1.83 25.83 -14.79
C ALA A 369 -2.84 25.66 -13.64
N ARG A 370 -2.56 24.78 -12.67
CA ARG A 370 -3.47 24.36 -11.59
C ARG A 370 -4.77 23.76 -12.10
N VAL A 371 -4.66 22.90 -13.10
CA VAL A 371 -5.79 22.22 -13.75
C VAL A 371 -5.61 20.71 -13.73
N LEU A 372 -6.64 20.01 -13.25
CA LEU A 372 -6.77 18.57 -13.33
C LEU A 372 -7.66 18.24 -14.53
N SER A 373 -7.21 17.34 -15.39
CA SER A 373 -7.98 16.90 -16.56
C SER A 373 -8.22 15.40 -16.50
N PHE A 374 -9.46 14.99 -16.77
CA PHE A 374 -9.79 13.59 -17.02
C PHE A 374 -10.09 13.42 -18.50
N THR A 375 -9.46 12.44 -19.14
CA THR A 375 -9.67 12.13 -20.56
C THR A 375 -10.02 10.66 -20.72
N ARG A 376 -10.99 10.35 -21.57
CA ARG A 376 -11.36 8.96 -21.87
C ARG A 376 -10.16 8.20 -22.43
N PRO A 377 -9.97 6.92 -22.05
CA PRO A 377 -9.00 6.05 -22.71
C PRO A 377 -9.20 6.07 -24.24
N GLY A 378 -8.11 6.16 -25.00
CA GLY A 378 -8.12 6.26 -26.47
C GLY A 378 -8.34 7.66 -27.04
N HIS A 379 -8.78 8.64 -26.24
CA HIS A 379 -8.87 10.05 -26.65
C HIS A 379 -7.65 10.88 -26.20
N TYR A 380 -6.85 10.34 -25.27
CA TYR A 380 -5.67 11.03 -24.77
C TYR A 380 -4.54 11.02 -25.80
N GLN A 381 -3.94 12.20 -26.01
CA GLN A 381 -2.73 12.37 -26.80
C GLN A 381 -1.65 12.93 -25.89
N ALA A 382 -0.60 12.15 -25.66
CA ALA A 382 0.54 12.62 -24.88
C ALA A 382 1.20 13.81 -25.60
N PRO A 383 1.63 14.86 -24.88
CA PRO A 383 2.41 15.94 -25.47
C PRO A 383 3.66 15.39 -26.16
N THR A 384 4.03 15.96 -27.32
CA THR A 384 5.17 15.48 -28.13
C THR A 384 6.52 15.58 -27.41
N ASN A 385 6.63 16.49 -26.45
CA ASN A 385 7.80 16.68 -25.61
C ASN A 385 7.72 15.96 -24.25
N ALA A 386 6.71 15.11 -24.04
CA ALA A 386 6.59 14.35 -22.80
C ALA A 386 7.60 13.19 -22.78
N VAL A 387 8.24 13.00 -21.63
CA VAL A 387 8.98 11.77 -21.32
C VAL A 387 7.96 10.73 -20.85
N ALA A 388 7.91 9.58 -21.53
CA ALA A 388 6.97 8.51 -21.24
C ALA A 388 7.65 7.38 -20.45
N LEU A 389 7.43 7.36 -19.14
CA LEU A 389 7.97 6.36 -18.23
C LEU A 389 7.01 5.18 -18.09
N PRO A 390 7.45 3.92 -18.33
CA PRO A 390 6.63 2.77 -18.01
C PRO A 390 6.52 2.59 -16.49
N PHE A 391 5.37 2.11 -16.03
CA PHE A 391 5.21 1.69 -14.64
C PHE A 391 4.63 0.27 -14.55
N GLU A 392 4.96 -0.40 -13.46
CA GLU A 392 4.32 -1.65 -13.03
C GLU A 392 3.08 -1.34 -12.18
N GLN A 393 2.03 -2.14 -12.34
CA GLN A 393 0.89 -2.09 -11.43
C GLN A 393 1.12 -3.04 -10.26
N ASP A 394 1.32 -2.48 -9.07
CA ASP A 394 1.55 -3.24 -7.83
C ASP A 394 0.42 -3.01 -6.83
N ASP A 395 -0.57 -3.92 -6.86
CA ASP A 395 -1.90 -3.74 -6.28
C ASP A 395 -2.60 -2.50 -6.89
N ARG A 396 -2.83 -1.43 -6.11
CA ARG A 396 -3.45 -0.18 -6.59
C ARG A 396 -2.43 0.90 -6.97
N ALA A 397 -1.14 0.66 -6.73
CA ALA A 397 -0.09 1.66 -6.89
C ALA A 397 0.64 1.56 -8.25
N PRO A 398 0.85 2.69 -8.96
CA PRO A 398 1.84 2.78 -10.03
C PRO A 398 3.25 2.81 -9.46
N VAL A 399 4.12 1.92 -9.96
CA VAL A 399 5.50 1.80 -9.50
C VAL A 399 6.46 1.97 -10.67
N LEU A 400 7.31 3.00 -10.58
CA LEU A 400 8.30 3.33 -11.59
C LEU A 400 9.66 2.77 -11.20
N ASN A 401 10.52 2.55 -12.18
CA ASN A 401 11.95 2.32 -11.94
C ASN A 401 12.71 3.64 -12.07
N GLY A 402 13.68 3.85 -11.19
CA GLY A 402 14.58 4.99 -11.24
C GLY A 402 15.92 4.67 -10.57
N GLU A 403 16.74 5.69 -10.41
CA GLU A 403 18.02 5.61 -9.71
C GLU A 403 18.21 6.84 -8.82
N LEU A 404 18.76 6.64 -7.63
CA LEU A 404 19.17 7.72 -6.73
C LEU A 404 20.68 7.64 -6.55
N ASP A 405 21.41 8.59 -7.11
CA ASP A 405 22.88 8.62 -7.08
C ASP A 405 23.51 7.30 -7.57
N GLY A 406 22.98 6.78 -8.68
CA GLY A 406 23.41 5.52 -9.31
C GLY A 406 22.92 4.25 -8.61
N ILE A 407 22.16 4.37 -7.51
CA ILE A 407 21.55 3.23 -6.81
C ILE A 407 20.16 2.99 -7.40
N PRO A 408 19.90 1.84 -8.04
CA PRO A 408 18.58 1.52 -8.58
C PRO A 408 17.52 1.45 -7.46
N LEU A 409 16.33 2.01 -7.72
CA LEU A 409 15.20 1.91 -6.80
C LEU A 409 13.85 1.88 -7.51
N ARG A 410 12.88 1.22 -6.87
CA ARG A 410 11.45 1.27 -7.25
C ARG A 410 10.78 2.45 -6.53
N LEU A 411 10.05 3.26 -7.29
CA LEU A 411 9.41 4.50 -6.87
C LEU A 411 7.88 4.34 -6.91
N TRP A 412 7.24 4.35 -5.75
CA TRP A 412 5.78 4.38 -5.66
C TRP A 412 5.28 5.80 -5.92
N LEU A 413 4.52 6.01 -7.01
CA LEU A 413 3.89 7.29 -7.34
C LEU A 413 2.73 7.63 -6.39
N ASP A 414 2.83 8.75 -5.66
CA ASP A 414 1.85 9.12 -4.65
C ASP A 414 1.60 10.65 -4.63
N THR A 415 0.49 11.09 -5.21
CA THR A 415 0.07 12.51 -5.16
C THR A 415 -0.49 12.94 -3.79
N GLY A 416 -0.78 11.99 -2.90
CA GLY A 416 -1.14 12.23 -1.50
C GLY A 416 0.06 12.40 -0.56
N SER A 417 1.27 12.10 -1.02
CA SER A 417 2.50 12.43 -0.30
C SER A 417 2.95 13.86 -0.59
N ARG A 418 3.07 14.68 0.46
CA ARG A 418 3.56 16.07 0.32
C ARG A 418 5.07 16.16 0.10
N ASN A 419 5.82 15.11 0.43
CA ASN A 419 7.28 15.11 0.43
C ASN A 419 7.82 14.98 -1.00
N SER A 420 9.11 15.23 -1.20
CA SER A 420 9.73 14.97 -2.51
C SER A 420 10.01 13.47 -2.68
N LEU A 421 10.80 12.91 -1.76
CA LEU A 421 11.06 11.48 -1.66
C LEU A 421 10.97 11.04 -0.20
N SER A 422 10.23 9.97 0.07
CA SER A 422 10.25 9.29 1.36
C SER A 422 10.84 7.89 1.15
N LEU A 423 12.09 7.71 1.58
CA LEU A 423 12.84 6.48 1.36
C LEU A 423 12.43 5.43 2.40
N SER A 424 12.23 4.19 1.96
CA SER A 424 11.83 3.10 2.85
C SER A 424 12.96 2.71 3.80
N SER A 425 12.61 2.30 5.01
CA SER A 425 13.57 1.92 6.04
C SER A 425 14.48 0.75 5.60
N PRO A 426 13.98 -0.29 4.89
CA PRO A 426 14.85 -1.32 4.32
C PRO A 426 15.87 -0.75 3.32
N PHE A 427 15.44 0.11 2.39
CA PHE A 427 16.34 0.69 1.38
C PHE A 427 17.40 1.59 2.00
N VAL A 428 17.03 2.40 3.00
CA VAL A 428 17.93 3.24 3.79
C VAL A 428 19.01 2.40 4.48
N ARG A 429 18.63 1.29 5.12
CA ARG A 429 19.57 0.41 5.83
C ARG A 429 20.48 -0.34 4.86
N THR A 430 19.93 -0.94 3.80
CA THR A 430 20.70 -1.74 2.84
C THR A 430 21.79 -0.95 2.14
N HIS A 431 21.61 0.36 1.94
CA HIS A 431 22.56 1.22 1.23
C HIS A 431 23.24 2.25 2.13
N GLU A 432 23.13 2.12 3.46
CA GLU A 432 23.81 2.96 4.44
C GLU A 432 23.56 4.47 4.25
N LEU A 433 22.32 4.82 3.85
CA LEU A 433 22.01 6.16 3.32
C LEU A 433 22.06 7.27 4.38
N LEU A 434 21.93 6.93 5.66
CA LEU A 434 22.06 7.91 6.75
C LEU A 434 23.46 8.52 6.80
N GLU A 435 24.49 7.68 6.66
CA GLU A 435 25.88 8.12 6.65
C GLU A 435 26.20 8.81 5.33
N LYS A 436 25.84 8.18 4.20
CA LYS A 436 26.02 8.76 2.86
C LYS A 436 25.51 10.19 2.80
N TYR A 437 24.26 10.43 3.22
CA TYR A 437 23.64 11.75 3.10
C TYR A 437 23.87 12.70 4.29
N HIS A 438 24.70 12.33 5.26
CA HIS A 438 24.88 13.07 6.52
C HIS A 438 23.52 13.46 7.14
N ALA A 439 22.62 12.48 7.24
CA ALA A 439 21.23 12.72 7.59
C ALA A 439 21.10 13.31 9.00
N SER A 440 20.19 14.27 9.13
CA SER A 440 19.97 14.99 10.39
C SER A 440 19.24 14.14 11.43
N GLU A 441 19.08 14.71 12.62
CA GLU A 441 18.35 14.05 13.69
C GLU A 441 16.91 13.73 13.31
N GLU A 442 16.44 12.59 13.82
CA GLU A 442 15.10 12.07 13.56
C GLU A 442 14.03 13.02 14.12
N ALA A 443 12.96 13.20 13.34
CA ALA A 443 11.78 13.94 13.75
C ALA A 443 10.53 13.36 13.06
N VAL A 444 9.36 13.87 13.41
CA VAL A 444 8.16 13.66 12.61
C VAL A 444 8.26 14.48 11.32
N LEU A 445 8.28 13.81 10.18
CA LEU A 445 8.36 14.44 8.85
C LEU A 445 7.14 14.16 7.95
N GLY A 446 6.28 13.23 8.37
CA GLY A 446 5.02 12.92 7.70
C GLY A 446 3.92 12.60 8.71
N TRP A 447 2.67 12.67 8.25
CA TRP A 447 1.53 12.19 9.03
C TRP A 447 0.51 11.54 8.08
N GLY A 448 0.31 10.24 8.25
CA GLY A 448 -0.65 9.47 7.46
C GLY A 448 -1.81 8.98 8.30
N LEU A 449 -2.61 8.09 7.71
CA LEU A 449 -3.73 7.44 8.38
C LEU A 449 -3.31 6.70 9.66
N GLY A 450 -2.13 6.07 9.65
CA GLY A 450 -1.58 5.35 10.79
C GLY A 450 -0.91 6.22 11.85
N GLY A 451 -0.86 7.54 11.65
CA GLY A 451 -0.24 8.49 12.58
C GLY A 451 1.06 9.11 12.07
N PRO A 452 1.93 9.62 12.97
CA PRO A 452 3.17 10.29 12.59
C PRO A 452 4.17 9.31 11.96
N GLY A 453 4.74 9.71 10.83
CA GLY A 453 5.90 9.05 10.22
C GLY A 453 7.20 9.69 10.71
N ARG A 454 8.07 8.88 11.33
CA ARG A 454 9.40 9.31 11.79
C ARG A 454 10.46 9.02 10.74
N ALA A 455 11.31 10.00 10.51
CA ALA A 455 12.37 9.94 9.53
C ALA A 455 13.49 10.93 9.85
N ARG A 456 14.62 10.75 9.19
CA ARG A 456 15.79 11.64 9.24
C ARG A 456 15.86 12.41 7.92
N PRO A 457 15.76 13.75 7.92
CA PRO A 457 15.80 14.51 6.67
C PRO A 457 17.24 14.65 6.17
N ALA A 458 17.43 14.62 4.87
CA ALA A 458 18.73 14.84 4.25
C ALA A 458 18.63 15.48 2.86
N ARG A 459 19.67 16.21 2.46
CA ARG A 459 19.83 16.66 1.08
C ARG A 459 20.35 15.48 0.25
N LEU A 460 19.61 15.10 -0.77
CA LEU A 460 19.97 14.02 -1.68
C LEU A 460 20.74 14.56 -2.89
N GLY A 461 21.40 13.68 -3.64
CA GLY A 461 22.01 14.04 -4.92
C GLY A 461 20.98 14.05 -6.06
N VAL A 462 21.13 13.15 -7.02
CA VAL A 462 20.37 13.13 -8.28
C VAL A 462 19.39 11.96 -8.31
N LEU A 463 18.11 12.26 -8.45
CA LEU A 463 17.09 11.29 -8.84
C LEU A 463 17.02 11.24 -10.37
N ARG A 464 17.19 10.05 -10.95
CA ARG A 464 17.02 9.77 -12.37
C ARG A 464 15.78 8.92 -12.61
N MET A 465 14.96 9.31 -13.59
CA MET A 465 13.80 8.56 -14.06
C MET A 465 13.78 8.60 -15.60
N GLY A 466 14.27 7.55 -16.25
CA GLY A 466 14.59 7.62 -17.69
C GLY A 466 15.58 8.76 -17.97
N ASP A 467 15.21 9.66 -18.88
CA ASP A 467 16.03 10.82 -19.24
C ASP A 467 15.82 12.04 -18.32
N ILE A 468 14.86 11.98 -17.39
CA ILE A 468 14.61 13.05 -16.42
C ILE A 468 15.63 12.95 -15.28
N GLN A 469 16.19 14.10 -14.93
CA GLN A 469 17.05 14.27 -13.76
C GLN A 469 16.45 15.33 -12.85
N VAL A 470 16.36 15.02 -11.56
CA VAL A 470 15.86 15.93 -10.54
C VAL A 470 16.94 16.06 -9.45
N ASN A 471 17.40 17.29 -9.25
CA ASN A 471 18.49 17.62 -8.32
C ASN A 471 17.96 18.38 -7.10
N ASP A 472 18.84 18.54 -6.11
CA ASP A 472 18.64 19.38 -4.93
C ASP A 472 17.38 19.01 -4.14
N LEU A 473 17.09 17.71 -4.07
CA LEU A 473 15.95 17.17 -3.35
C LEU A 473 16.23 17.08 -1.86
N VAL A 474 15.20 17.33 -1.05
CA VAL A 474 15.21 16.89 0.35
C VAL A 474 14.42 15.59 0.45
N GLY A 475 15.11 14.57 0.94
CA GLY A 475 14.54 13.25 1.20
C GLY A 475 14.29 13.02 2.68
N ASP A 476 13.24 12.26 2.97
CA ASP A 476 12.95 11.75 4.29
C ASP A 476 13.41 10.29 4.36
N LEU A 477 14.46 10.01 5.15
CA LEU A 477 14.99 8.67 5.32
C LEU A 477 14.24 8.00 6.48
N SER A 478 13.29 7.13 6.16
CA SER A 478 12.43 6.48 7.14
C SER A 478 13.23 5.64 8.13
N SER A 479 12.79 5.69 9.39
CA SER A 479 13.28 4.83 10.47
C SER A 479 12.20 3.89 11.03
N THR A 480 11.00 3.89 10.45
CA THR A 480 9.88 3.07 10.92
C THR A 480 10.08 1.58 10.63
N ASP A 481 9.50 0.73 11.48
CA ASP A 481 9.44 -0.72 11.32
C ASP A 481 8.05 -1.20 10.87
N LYS A 482 7.07 -0.30 10.82
CA LYS A 482 5.69 -0.53 10.38
C LYS A 482 5.24 0.47 9.31
N GLY A 483 4.10 0.14 8.70
CA GLY A 483 3.46 0.96 7.66
C GLY A 483 4.14 0.88 6.30
N ALA A 484 3.66 1.69 5.35
CA ALA A 484 4.07 1.65 3.94
C ALA A 484 5.59 1.81 3.71
N LEU A 485 6.27 2.60 4.54
CA LEU A 485 7.73 2.85 4.43
C LEU A 485 8.60 1.77 5.10
N ALA A 486 8.01 0.76 5.74
CA ALA A 486 8.73 -0.41 6.24
C ALA A 486 8.79 -1.55 5.20
N LEU A 487 8.06 -1.43 4.09
CA LEU A 487 8.02 -2.44 3.03
C LEU A 487 9.34 -2.46 2.24
N ALA A 488 9.89 -3.66 2.03
CA ALA A 488 11.15 -3.84 1.31
C ALA A 488 11.01 -3.80 -0.22
N ASP A 489 9.78 -3.92 -0.74
CA ASP A 489 9.55 -4.01 -2.19
C ASP A 489 9.68 -2.66 -2.92
N TYR A 490 9.77 -1.53 -2.20
CA TYR A 490 9.99 -0.20 -2.78
C TYR A 490 11.16 0.50 -2.12
N GLY A 491 11.90 1.30 -2.90
CA GLY A 491 12.98 2.12 -2.37
C GLY A 491 12.50 3.48 -1.86
N ALA A 492 11.49 4.07 -2.50
CA ALA A 492 10.90 5.33 -2.05
C ALA A 492 9.46 5.55 -2.53
N ILE A 493 8.73 6.39 -1.81
CA ILE A 493 7.53 7.07 -2.30
C ILE A 493 7.97 8.36 -3.02
N LEU A 494 7.50 8.55 -4.25
CA LEU A 494 7.69 9.73 -5.08
C LEU A 494 6.48 10.67 -4.91
N GLY A 495 6.68 11.75 -4.18
CA GLY A 495 5.58 12.64 -3.76
C GLY A 495 5.55 14.00 -4.46
N GLY A 496 4.56 14.81 -4.08
CA GLY A 496 4.24 16.11 -4.66
C GLY A 496 5.38 17.13 -4.65
N GLY A 497 6.43 16.93 -3.83
CA GLY A 497 7.64 17.75 -3.88
C GLY A 497 8.41 17.65 -5.21
N VAL A 498 8.38 16.46 -5.83
CA VAL A 498 8.88 16.23 -7.18
C VAL A 498 7.78 16.37 -8.22
N LEU A 499 6.58 15.82 -7.98
CA LEU A 499 5.54 15.75 -9.03
C LEU A 499 5.10 17.13 -9.53
N ARG A 500 5.04 18.13 -8.65
CA ARG A 500 4.62 19.50 -9.03
C ARG A 500 5.54 20.19 -10.04
N ARG A 501 6.74 19.65 -10.25
CA ARG A 501 7.76 20.13 -11.19
C ARG A 501 7.43 19.80 -12.66
N PHE A 502 6.34 19.08 -12.88
CA PHE A 502 5.91 18.61 -14.20
C PHE A 502 4.43 18.92 -14.44
N SER A 503 4.02 18.92 -15.71
CA SER A 503 2.68 18.49 -16.08
C SER A 503 2.72 16.97 -16.22
N MET A 504 1.85 16.27 -15.51
CA MET A 504 1.92 14.83 -15.30
C MET A 504 0.65 14.13 -15.79
N GLY A 505 0.75 13.27 -16.80
CA GLY A 505 -0.34 12.40 -17.25
C GLY A 505 -0.16 10.96 -16.77
N VAL A 506 -1.15 10.40 -16.08
CA VAL A 506 -1.15 9.00 -15.62
C VAL A 506 -2.14 8.20 -16.44
N ASP A 507 -1.65 7.22 -17.20
CA ASP A 507 -2.46 6.30 -18.02
C ASP A 507 -2.30 4.86 -17.51
N TYR A 508 -3.29 4.41 -16.74
CA TYR A 508 -3.34 3.04 -16.22
C TYR A 508 -3.48 2.01 -17.34
N ASN A 509 -4.26 2.27 -18.39
CA ASN A 509 -4.46 1.31 -19.46
C ASN A 509 -3.17 1.10 -20.29
N ALA A 510 -2.43 2.18 -20.56
CA ALA A 510 -1.16 2.10 -21.28
C ALA A 510 0.04 1.74 -20.38
N ARG A 511 -0.13 1.73 -19.04
CA ARG A 511 0.96 1.58 -18.05
C ARG A 511 2.07 2.62 -18.24
N ARG A 512 1.66 3.89 -18.45
CA ARG A 512 2.57 5.00 -18.74
C ARG A 512 2.31 6.21 -17.85
N LEU A 513 3.40 6.77 -17.35
CA LEU A 513 3.47 8.10 -16.77
C LEU A 513 4.11 9.05 -17.79
N TYR A 514 3.42 10.11 -18.16
CA TYR A 514 3.90 11.14 -19.07
C TYR A 514 4.30 12.37 -18.27
N LEU A 515 5.54 12.83 -18.42
CA LEU A 515 6.06 13.99 -17.70
C LEU A 515 6.57 15.05 -18.66
N VAL A 516 6.06 16.27 -18.50
CA VAL A 516 6.55 17.47 -19.20
C VAL A 516 7.09 18.44 -18.15
N PRO A 517 8.40 18.76 -18.13
CA PRO A 517 8.95 19.72 -17.19
C PRO A 517 8.25 21.08 -17.26
N ASN A 518 7.97 21.70 -16.12
CA ASN A 518 7.42 23.06 -16.03
C ASN A 518 8.44 24.03 -15.41
N ALA A 519 8.02 25.25 -15.09
CA ALA A 519 8.89 26.29 -14.54
C ALA A 519 9.53 25.93 -13.17
N GLU A 520 8.96 25.00 -12.40
CA GLU A 520 9.50 24.51 -11.12
C GLU A 520 10.49 23.36 -11.29
N SER A 521 10.73 22.87 -12.51
CA SER A 521 11.59 21.70 -12.78
C SER A 521 13.01 21.80 -12.23
N THR A 522 13.55 23.01 -12.14
CA THR A 522 14.90 23.29 -11.63
C THR A 522 14.90 23.88 -10.22
N GLN A 523 13.76 23.92 -9.53
CA GLN A 523 13.67 24.53 -8.20
C GLN A 523 14.28 23.61 -7.14
N ALA A 524 15.22 24.12 -6.35
CA ALA A 524 15.76 23.39 -5.20
C ALA A 524 14.72 23.29 -4.08
N ASP A 525 14.72 22.17 -3.36
CA ASP A 525 13.82 22.02 -2.22
C ASP A 525 14.25 22.90 -1.05
N ALA A 526 13.31 23.67 -0.51
CA ALA A 526 13.45 24.28 0.81
C ALA A 526 13.00 23.29 1.90
N PHE A 527 13.54 23.42 3.11
CA PHE A 527 13.18 22.59 4.25
C PHE A 527 12.86 23.41 5.49
N ASP A 528 12.02 22.84 6.36
CA ASP A 528 11.62 23.52 7.60
C ASP A 528 12.83 23.91 8.46
N ARG A 529 12.90 25.19 8.84
CA ARG A 529 13.96 25.76 9.67
C ARG A 529 13.57 25.91 11.14
N SER A 530 12.30 25.63 11.47
CA SER A 530 11.80 25.71 12.84
C SER A 530 12.10 24.43 13.63
N GLY A 531 12.05 23.27 12.99
CA GLY A 531 12.02 21.96 13.63
C GLY A 531 10.69 21.61 14.29
N LEU A 532 9.61 22.32 13.98
CA LEU A 532 8.30 22.09 14.58
C LEU A 532 7.39 21.32 13.62
N TRP A 533 6.78 20.24 14.11
CA TRP A 533 5.60 19.70 13.46
C TRP A 533 4.36 20.37 14.02
N LEU A 534 3.72 21.21 13.21
CA LEU A 534 2.53 21.97 13.60
C LEU A 534 1.26 21.28 13.10
N GLN A 535 0.22 21.25 13.92
CA GLN A 535 -1.13 20.82 13.54
C GLN A 535 -2.12 21.95 13.75
N ALA A 536 -3.09 22.08 12.85
CA ALA A 536 -4.18 23.02 13.03
C ALA A 536 -5.09 22.57 14.17
N GLU A 537 -5.43 23.50 15.05
CA GLU A 537 -6.42 23.35 16.11
C GLU A 537 -7.29 24.62 16.13
N ASP A 538 -8.48 24.56 16.72
CA ASP A 538 -9.33 25.74 16.80
C ASP A 538 -8.61 26.90 17.53
N GLY A 539 -8.43 28.02 16.81
CA GLY A 539 -7.74 29.22 17.27
C GLY A 539 -6.22 29.11 17.50
N ALA A 540 -5.58 27.97 17.22
CA ALA A 540 -4.17 27.74 17.54
C ALA A 540 -3.45 26.78 16.57
N LEU A 541 -2.12 26.77 16.59
CA LEU A 541 -1.32 25.67 16.05
C LEU A 541 -0.74 24.85 17.20
N ARG A 542 -1.13 23.58 17.29
CA ARG A 542 -0.55 22.65 18.26
C ARG A 542 0.81 22.17 17.76
N VAL A 543 1.82 22.23 18.62
CA VAL A 543 3.14 21.61 18.38
C VAL A 543 3.02 20.11 18.64
N ALA A 544 2.96 19.28 17.61
CA ALA A 544 2.84 17.83 17.77
C ALA A 544 4.20 17.12 17.95
N ASP A 545 5.27 17.71 17.43
CA ASP A 545 6.64 17.22 17.58
C ASP A 545 7.62 18.41 17.52
N VAL A 546 8.72 18.30 18.25
CA VAL A 546 9.84 19.24 18.21
C VAL A 546 11.09 18.44 17.93
N ALA A 547 11.70 18.68 16.78
CA ALA A 547 12.93 18.03 16.40
C ALA A 547 14.04 18.33 17.42
N PRO A 548 14.86 17.33 17.79
CA PRO A 548 16.02 17.54 18.66
C PRO A 548 16.95 18.61 18.08
N THR A 549 17.62 19.34 18.98
CA THR A 549 18.56 20.44 18.72
C THR A 549 18.09 21.58 17.81
N SER A 550 16.84 21.55 17.34
CA SER A 550 16.27 22.50 16.39
C SER A 550 16.09 23.91 16.94
N ALA A 551 15.75 24.87 16.07
CA ALA A 551 15.39 26.22 16.48
C ALA A 551 14.27 26.22 17.53
N GLY A 552 13.22 25.40 17.33
CA GLY A 552 12.09 25.27 18.24
C GLY A 552 12.51 24.74 19.60
N ALA A 553 13.36 23.72 19.62
CA ALA A 553 13.90 23.16 20.87
C ALA A 553 14.74 24.20 21.63
N ARG A 554 15.61 24.96 20.93
CA ARG A 554 16.42 26.04 21.53
C ARG A 554 15.58 27.20 22.05
N ALA A 555 14.45 27.49 21.40
CA ALA A 555 13.47 28.47 21.85
C ALA A 555 12.60 27.97 23.03
N GLY A 556 12.79 26.72 23.48
CA GLY A 556 12.08 26.13 24.61
C GLY A 556 10.66 25.67 24.31
N LEU A 557 10.26 25.59 23.03
CA LEU A 557 8.99 24.99 22.61
C LEU A 557 8.99 23.49 22.87
N ARG A 558 7.82 22.96 23.19
CA ARG A 558 7.59 21.57 23.56
C ARG A 558 6.36 21.04 22.84
N ARG A 559 6.28 19.71 22.77
CA ARG A 559 5.05 19.03 22.37
C ARG A 559 3.87 19.53 23.20
N ASP A 560 2.72 19.65 22.54
CA ASP A 560 1.44 20.12 23.05
C ASP A 560 1.37 21.62 23.41
N ASP A 561 2.44 22.39 23.19
CA ASP A 561 2.33 23.86 23.18
C ASP A 561 1.34 24.30 22.10
N ARG A 562 0.46 25.24 22.44
CA ARG A 562 -0.55 25.80 21.52
C ARG A 562 -0.14 27.21 21.10
N ILE A 563 0.45 27.33 19.92
CA ILE A 563 0.88 28.61 19.36
C ILE A 563 -0.36 29.42 18.97
N ILE A 564 -0.46 30.65 19.47
CA ILE A 564 -1.59 31.56 19.22
C ILE A 564 -1.19 32.77 18.36
N THR A 565 0.09 33.15 18.36
CA THR A 565 0.62 34.15 17.41
C THR A 565 2.01 33.78 16.91
N ILE A 566 2.30 34.17 15.66
CA ILE A 566 3.62 34.09 15.03
C ILE A 566 3.95 35.46 14.45
N SER A 567 5.11 36.01 14.77
CA SER A 567 5.53 37.38 14.39
C SER A 567 4.50 38.46 14.77
N GLY A 568 3.82 38.28 15.91
CA GLY A 568 2.78 39.20 16.40
C GLY A 568 1.42 39.07 15.68
N GLU A 569 1.34 38.25 14.63
CA GLU A 569 0.11 38.02 13.88
C GLU A 569 -0.64 36.80 14.47
N PRO A 570 -1.97 36.90 14.74
CA PRO A 570 -2.76 35.77 15.23
C PRO A 570 -2.76 34.60 14.24
N ILE A 571 -2.68 33.37 14.74
CA ILE A 571 -2.66 32.18 13.87
C ILE A 571 -3.86 32.09 12.92
N THR A 572 -5.02 32.56 13.36
CA THR A 572 -6.30 32.52 12.60
C THR A 572 -6.31 33.35 11.31
N THR A 573 -5.31 34.20 11.10
CA THR A 573 -5.18 35.06 9.92
C THR A 573 -4.70 34.33 8.66
N ARG A 574 -4.08 33.15 8.81
CA ARG A 574 -3.51 32.36 7.71
C ARG A 574 -3.80 30.88 7.89
N ARG A 575 -3.67 30.10 6.80
CA ARG A 575 -3.77 28.64 6.88
C ARG A 575 -2.47 28.08 7.46
N LEU A 576 -2.54 26.86 8.00
CA LEU A 576 -1.37 26.11 8.46
C LEU A 576 -0.25 26.03 7.41
N ALA A 577 -0.60 25.81 6.14
CA ALA A 577 0.35 25.73 5.04
C ALA A 577 1.14 27.03 4.85
N ASP A 578 0.51 28.19 5.04
CA ASP A 578 1.13 29.50 4.88
C ASP A 578 2.11 29.77 6.04
N TRP A 579 1.77 29.35 7.26
CA TRP A 579 2.67 29.40 8.42
C TRP A 579 3.89 28.50 8.26
N ARG A 580 3.68 27.26 7.76
CA ARG A 580 4.78 26.34 7.45
C ARG A 580 5.70 26.89 6.36
N ALA A 581 5.14 27.50 5.31
CA ALA A 581 5.91 28.15 4.26
C ALA A 581 6.78 29.28 4.84
N LEU A 582 6.22 30.14 5.70
CA LEU A 582 6.97 31.21 6.38
C LEU A 582 8.17 30.65 7.17
N LEU A 583 7.97 29.61 7.97
CA LEU A 583 9.02 28.99 8.79
C LEU A 583 10.08 28.24 7.97
N ARG A 584 9.76 27.87 6.73
CA ARG A 584 10.67 27.21 5.78
C ARG A 584 11.46 28.20 4.93
N GLU A 585 10.82 29.26 4.45
CA GLU A 585 11.34 30.11 3.38
C GLU A 585 12.07 31.35 3.88
N ARG A 586 11.79 31.80 5.11
CA ARG A 586 12.50 32.94 5.72
C ARG A 586 13.98 32.59 5.93
N PRO A 587 14.92 33.53 5.69
CA PRO A 587 16.36 33.27 5.78
C PRO A 587 16.82 32.71 7.13
N VAL A 588 17.91 31.96 7.12
CA VAL A 588 18.62 31.55 8.35
C VAL A 588 18.96 32.78 9.19
N GLY A 589 18.85 32.63 10.52
CA GLY A 589 19.07 33.71 11.48
C GLY A 589 17.87 34.64 11.67
N THR A 590 16.81 34.51 10.87
CA THR A 590 15.57 35.26 11.09
C THR A 590 15.01 34.96 12.48
N ARG A 591 14.76 36.03 13.25
CA ARG A 591 14.09 35.98 14.55
C ARG A 591 12.58 36.05 14.34
N VAL A 592 11.87 35.06 14.83
CA VAL A 592 10.42 34.93 14.73
C VAL A 592 9.86 34.90 16.15
N GLY A 593 9.13 35.94 16.54
CA GLY A 593 8.44 35.96 17.83
C GLY A 593 7.29 34.94 17.84
N ILE A 594 7.22 34.11 18.87
CA ILE A 594 6.18 33.09 19.05
C ILE A 594 5.50 33.33 20.38
N ARG A 595 4.17 33.43 20.36
CA ARG A 595 3.35 33.39 21.57
C ARG A 595 2.57 32.10 21.60
N TYR A 596 2.61 31.41 22.73
CA TYR A 596 1.96 30.11 22.88
C TYR A 596 1.38 29.94 24.29
N LEU A 597 0.47 28.98 24.41
CA LEU A 597 -0.09 28.52 25.67
C LEU A 597 0.58 27.22 26.08
N ARG A 598 0.99 27.13 27.34
CA ARG A 598 1.43 25.91 28.02
C ARG A 598 0.77 25.85 29.38
N ASP A 599 0.01 24.78 29.65
CA ASP A 599 -0.77 24.63 30.89
C ASP A 599 -1.64 25.88 31.17
N ASP A 600 -2.33 26.36 30.13
CA ASP A 600 -3.17 27.58 30.10
C ASP A 600 -2.44 28.90 30.43
N ARG A 601 -1.12 28.89 30.53
CA ARG A 601 -0.30 30.09 30.71
C ARG A 601 0.26 30.56 29.38
N GLN A 602 0.11 31.85 29.12
CA GLN A 602 0.73 32.49 27.97
C GLN A 602 2.23 32.66 28.21
N VAL A 603 3.02 32.24 27.22
CA VAL A 603 4.46 32.39 27.18
C VAL A 603 4.84 33.02 25.84
N ASP A 604 5.78 33.96 25.87
CA ASP A 604 6.41 34.53 24.69
C ASP A 604 7.84 33.99 24.58
N THR A 605 8.23 33.58 23.38
CA THR A 605 9.60 33.17 23.06
C THR A 605 10.01 33.70 21.69
N GLU A 606 11.29 33.60 21.38
CA GLU A 606 11.82 33.96 20.07
C GLU A 606 12.51 32.75 19.43
N LEU A 607 12.05 32.42 18.23
CA LEU A 607 12.60 31.36 17.40
C LEU A 607 13.65 31.95 16.45
N VAL A 608 14.90 31.49 16.53
CA VAL A 608 15.95 31.85 15.55
C VAL A 608 16.05 30.73 14.51
N LEU A 609 15.51 30.97 13.31
CA LEU A 609 15.46 29.98 12.24
C LEU A 609 16.86 29.50 11.86
N ALA A 610 17.01 28.19 11.70
CA ALA A 610 18.28 27.58 11.31
C ALA A 610 18.04 26.41 10.36
N ASP A 611 18.95 26.19 9.42
CA ASP A 611 18.85 25.04 8.55
C ASP A 611 18.97 23.73 9.33
N ARG A 612 18.14 22.77 8.94
CA ARG A 612 18.15 21.40 9.48
C ARG A 612 18.73 20.39 8.52
N VAL A 613 18.97 20.76 7.27
CA VAL A 613 19.59 19.92 6.24
C VAL A 613 20.69 20.73 5.58
N ASN A 614 21.73 20.06 5.11
CA ASN A 614 22.82 20.74 4.41
C ASN A 614 22.30 21.50 3.17
N GLU A 615 22.85 22.69 2.92
CA GLU A 615 22.43 23.54 1.79
C GLU A 615 22.72 22.87 0.43
N ARG A 616 23.82 22.11 0.35
CA ARG A 616 24.21 21.39 -0.86
C ARG A 616 24.61 19.96 -0.55
N TRP A 617 24.35 19.09 -1.51
CA TRP A 617 25.00 17.78 -1.57
C TRP A 617 26.49 18.00 -1.86
N PRO A 618 27.43 17.46 -1.07
CA PRO A 618 28.85 17.55 -1.39
C PRO A 618 29.11 16.97 -2.78
N ALA A 619 29.65 17.80 -3.67
CA ALA A 619 30.21 17.33 -4.93
C ALA A 619 31.45 16.50 -4.58
N ASN A 620 31.38 15.18 -4.82
CA ASN A 620 32.56 14.32 -4.83
C ASN A 620 33.40 14.58 -6.07
#